data_AF-A0A661Q856-F1
#
_entry.id   AF-A0A661Q856-F1
#
_cell.length_a   1.000
_cell.length_b   1.000
_cell.length_c   1.000
_cell.angle_alpha   90.00
_cell.angle_beta   90.00
_cell.angle_gamma   90.00
#
_symmetry.space_group_name_H-M   'P 1'
#
loop_
_entity.id
_entity.type
_entity.pdbx_description
1 polymer ?
#
loop_
_entity_poly.entity_id
_entity_poly.type
_entity_poly.pdbx_seq_one_letter_code
_entity_poly.pdbx_strand_id
1 'polypeptide(L)'
;MIVVSLALTLALAAAVLVSLVCGTAKISFMDVLKVFSDESQVKEATRLIILRIRLPRIFLAGLAGFTLSLGGLVFQGLLRNPLADPFVLGVSSGAAFGAVVGII
;
A
#
# COMPACT_ATOMS: atom_id res chain seq x y z
N MET A 1 -10.16 -3.82 -22.15
CA MET A 1 -8.98 -3.23 -21.48
C MET A 1 -9.35 -2.01 -20.64
N ILE A 2 -9.98 -0.97 -21.21
CA ILE A 2 -10.38 0.25 -20.47
C ILE A 2 -11.31 -0.03 -19.29
N VAL A 3 -12.31 -0.90 -19.45
CA VAL A 3 -13.25 -1.26 -18.38
C VAL A 3 -12.54 -1.92 -17.20
N VAL A 4 -11.59 -2.82 -17.48
CA VAL A 4 -10.83 -3.54 -16.43
C VAL A 4 -9.91 -2.58 -15.68
N SER A 5 -9.19 -1.70 -16.38
CA SER A 5 -8.34 -0.70 -15.72
C SER A 5 -9.15 0.29 -14.87
N LEU A 6 -10.34 0.68 -15.35
CA LEU A 6 -11.24 1.56 -14.59
C LEU A 6 -11.74 0.86 -13.33
N ALA A 7 -12.17 -0.40 -13.44
CA ALA A 7 -12.62 -1.21 -12.31
C ALA A 7 -11.51 -1.39 -11.26
N LEU A 8 -10.27 -1.69 -11.68
CA LEU A 8 -9.14 -1.84 -10.76
C LEU A 8 -8.76 -0.52 -10.08
N THR A 9 -8.82 0.61 -10.80
CA THR A 9 -8.59 1.94 -10.22
C THR A 9 -9.65 2.26 -9.17
N LEU A 10 -10.91 1.96 -9.44
CA LEU A 10 -12.01 2.16 -8.50
C LEU A 10 -11.85 1.26 -7.26
N ALA A 11 -11.47 0.00 -7.47
CA ALA A 11 -11.21 -0.94 -6.38
C ALA A 11 -10.05 -0.48 -5.50
N LEU A 12 -8.98 0.05 -6.09
CA LEU A 12 -7.85 0.63 -5.34
C LEU A 12 -8.31 1.83 -4.51
N ALA A 13 -9.08 2.76 -5.10
CA ALA A 13 -9.62 3.91 -4.38
C ALA A 13 -10.51 3.48 -3.20
N ALA A 14 -11.39 2.49 -3.41
CA ALA A 14 -12.21 1.92 -2.35
C ALA A 14 -11.35 1.28 -1.24
N ALA A 15 -10.30 0.53 -1.59
CA ALA A 15 -9.40 -0.09 -0.62
C ALA A 15 -8.67 0.95 0.25
N VAL A 16 -8.24 2.09 -0.33
CA VAL A 16 -7.64 3.22 0.41
C VAL A 16 -8.66 3.81 1.40
N LEU A 17 -9.90 4.06 0.96
CA LEU A 17 -10.95 4.59 1.83
C LEU A 17 -11.28 3.64 2.99
N VAL A 18 -11.41 2.33 2.70
CA VAL A 18 -11.62 1.31 3.73
C VAL A 18 -10.45 1.25 4.69
N SER A 19 -9.21 1.31 4.19
CA SER A 19 -8.00 1.27 5.02
C SER A 19 -7.85 2.50 5.93
N LEU A 20 -8.38 3.65 5.53
CA LEU A 20 -8.41 4.86 6.37
C LEU A 20 -9.35 4.71 7.56
N VAL A 21 -10.46 3.98 7.40
CA VAL A 21 -11.47 3.79 8.45
C VAL A 21 -11.16 2.57 9.33
N CYS A 22 -10.67 1.49 8.73
CA CYS A 22 -10.38 0.24 9.43
C CYS A 22 -9.15 0.37 10.34
N GLY A 23 -9.33 0.14 11.65
CA GLY A 23 -8.24 0.10 12.61
C GLY A 23 -8.72 -0.02 14.06
N THR A 24 -7.76 -0.17 14.97
CA THR A 24 -8.02 -0.38 16.41
C THR A 24 -8.68 0.81 17.09
N ALA A 25 -8.37 2.03 16.66
CA ALA A 25 -9.09 3.23 17.07
C ALA A 25 -10.41 3.33 16.29
N LYS A 26 -11.53 3.43 17.01
CA LYS A 26 -12.85 3.75 16.45
C LYS A 26 -12.81 5.18 15.91
N ILE A 27 -12.57 5.31 14.60
CA ILE A 27 -12.54 6.58 13.87
C ILE A 27 -13.66 6.52 12.84
N SER A 28 -14.56 7.51 12.85
CA SER A 28 -15.64 7.59 11.85
C SER A 28 -15.12 8.17 10.55
N PHE A 29 -15.79 7.87 9.43
CA PHE A 29 -15.47 8.46 8.13
C PHE A 29 -15.54 10.01 8.15
N MET A 30 -16.46 10.55 8.94
CA MET A 30 -16.59 12.00 9.13
C MET A 30 -15.36 12.61 9.84
N ASP A 31 -14.70 11.88 10.74
CA ASP A 31 -13.50 12.36 11.41
C ASP A 31 -12.31 12.41 10.44
N VAL A 32 -12.23 11.44 9.52
CA VAL A 32 -11.22 11.43 8.46
C VAL A 32 -11.40 12.65 7.56
N LEU A 33 -12.63 12.95 7.11
CA LEU A 33 -12.91 14.11 6.27
C LEU A 33 -12.57 15.43 7.00
N LYS A 34 -12.94 15.53 8.28
CA LYS A 34 -12.64 16.70 9.11
C LYS A 34 -11.14 16.90 9.32
N VAL A 35 -10.35 15.85 9.47
CA VAL A 35 -8.87 15.99 9.56
C VAL A 35 -8.26 16.66 8.32
N PHE A 36 -8.87 16.52 7.14
CA PHE A 36 -8.41 17.18 5.92
C PHE A 36 -9.05 18.56 5.67
N SER A 37 -10.25 18.83 6.18
CA SER A 37 -10.98 20.08 5.92
C SER A 37 -10.94 21.10 7.08
N ASP A 38 -10.91 20.66 8.34
CA ASP A 38 -10.95 21.53 9.51
C ASP A 38 -10.11 20.97 10.66
N GLU A 39 -8.94 21.58 10.85
CA GLU A 39 -7.89 21.13 11.77
C GLU A 39 -8.28 21.27 13.26
N SER A 40 -9.25 22.13 13.56
CA SER A 40 -9.52 22.62 14.92
C SER A 40 -10.54 21.78 15.72
N GLN A 41 -11.30 20.91 15.05
CA GLN A 41 -12.43 20.17 15.65
C GLN A 41 -12.11 18.70 16.00
N VAL A 42 -10.89 18.21 15.72
CA VAL A 42 -10.55 16.79 15.88
C VAL A 42 -9.55 16.58 17.02
N LYS A 43 -9.74 15.51 17.82
CA LYS A 43 -8.78 15.09 18.85
C LYS A 43 -7.39 14.88 18.23
N GLU A 44 -6.36 15.45 18.86
CA GLU A 44 -4.98 15.40 18.39
C GLU A 44 -4.46 13.95 18.21
N ALA A 45 -4.84 13.04 19.11
CA ALA A 45 -4.52 11.62 18.98
C ALA A 45 -5.08 10.98 17.69
N THR A 46 -6.31 11.31 17.32
CA THR A 46 -6.95 10.82 16.08
C THR A 46 -6.21 11.34 14.85
N ARG A 47 -5.80 12.61 14.87
CA ARG A 47 -4.99 13.23 13.81
C ARG A 47 -3.65 12.53 13.63
N LEU A 48 -2.91 12.29 14.72
CA LEU A 48 -1.63 11.60 14.67
C LEU A 48 -1.77 10.18 14.10
N ILE A 49 -2.80 9.44 14.50
CA ILE A 49 -3.06 8.10 13.97
C ILE A 49 -3.30 8.14 12.46
N ILE A 50 -4.11 9.08 11.96
CA ILE A 50 -4.42 9.18 10.54
C ILE A 50 -3.17 9.59 9.75
N LEU A 51 -2.53 10.70 10.12
CA LEU A 51 -1.46 11.32 9.32
C LEU A 51 -0.08 10.66 9.49
N ARG A 52 0.26 10.16 10.69
CA ARG A 52 1.60 9.60 10.97
C ARG A 52 1.64 8.08 10.94
N ILE A 53 0.50 7.40 11.04
CA ILE A 53 0.46 5.92 11.10
C ILE A 53 -0.28 5.34 9.89
N ARG A 54 -1.57 5.68 9.69
CA ARG A 54 -2.40 5.05 8.65
C ARG A 54 -1.97 5.48 7.25
N LEU A 55 -1.85 6.79 7.01
CA LEU A 55 -1.56 7.33 5.67
C LEU A 55 -0.19 6.85 5.13
N PRO A 56 0.91 6.89 5.91
CA PRO A 56 2.19 6.36 5.45
C PRO A 56 2.13 4.85 5.17
N ARG A 57 1.40 4.08 6.00
CA ARG A 57 1.25 2.63 5.81
C ARG A 57 0.47 2.30 4.54
N ILE A 58 -0.63 3.00 4.27
CA ILE A 58 -1.44 2.82 3.05
C ILE A 58 -0.58 3.14 1.81
N PHE A 59 0.19 4.22 1.86
CA PHE A 59 1.08 4.61 0.78
C PHE A 59 2.17 3.56 0.53
N LEU A 60 2.83 3.07 1.59
CA LEU A 60 3.82 2.00 1.48
C LEU A 60 3.23 0.70 0.93
N ALA A 61 2.01 0.32 1.34
CA ALA A 61 1.34 -0.86 0.81
C ALA A 61 1.04 -0.72 -0.70
N GLY A 62 0.59 0.45 -1.13
CA GLY A 62 0.38 0.76 -2.55
C GLY A 62 1.68 0.71 -3.36
N LEU A 63 2.75 1.32 -2.85
CA LEU A 63 4.07 1.28 -3.48
C LEU A 63 4.63 -0.15 -3.58
N ALA A 64 4.53 -0.93 -2.51
CA ALA A 64 4.99 -2.33 -2.51
C ALA A 64 4.22 -3.17 -3.54
N GLY A 65 2.90 -3.04 -3.61
CA GLY A 65 2.10 -3.74 -4.62
C GLY A 65 2.43 -3.31 -6.05
N PHE A 66 2.67 -2.02 -6.26
CA PHE A 66 3.08 -1.48 -7.56
C PHE A 66 4.44 -2.03 -8.01
N THR A 67 5.45 -2.00 -7.14
CA THR A 67 6.80 -2.48 -7.48
C THR A 67 6.84 -3.99 -7.72
N LEU A 68 6.09 -4.78 -6.94
CA LEU A 68 5.95 -6.23 -7.15
C LEU A 68 5.27 -6.54 -8.49
N SER A 69 4.18 -5.83 -8.82
CA SER A 69 3.46 -6.02 -10.08
C SER A 69 4.34 -5.63 -11.29
N LEU A 70 5.06 -4.52 -11.19
CA LEU A 70 5.97 -4.06 -12.23
C LEU A 70 7.15 -5.02 -12.43
N GLY A 71 7.74 -5.51 -11.33
CA GLY A 71 8.79 -6.53 -11.39
C GLY A 71 8.30 -7.81 -12.07
N GLY A 72 7.11 -8.31 -11.70
CA GLY A 72 6.47 -9.45 -12.34
C GLY A 72 6.28 -9.26 -13.84
N LEU A 73 5.72 -8.11 -14.26
CA LEU A 73 5.54 -7.77 -15.67
C LEU A 73 6.86 -7.77 -16.45
N VAL A 74 7.91 -7.15 -15.90
CA VAL A 74 9.22 -7.08 -16.54
C VAL A 74 9.82 -8.49 -16.68
N PHE A 75 9.76 -9.32 -15.63
CA PHE A 75 10.31 -10.67 -15.69
C PHE A 75 9.54 -11.59 -16.64
N GLN A 76 8.21 -11.54 -16.61
CA GLN A 76 7.36 -12.29 -17.55
C GLN A 76 7.65 -11.87 -18.99
N GLY A 77 7.89 -10.57 -19.25
CA GLY A 77 8.26 -10.04 -20.56
C GLY A 77 9.67 -10.46 -21.02
N LEU A 78 10.67 -10.39 -20.13
CA LEU A 78 12.06 -10.77 -20.43
C LEU A 78 12.18 -12.27 -20.72
N LEU A 79 11.54 -13.11 -19.91
CA LEU A 79 11.60 -14.56 -20.03
C LEU A 79 10.59 -15.11 -21.03
N ARG A 80 9.67 -14.26 -21.52
CA ARG A 80 8.55 -14.62 -22.40
C ARG A 80 7.75 -15.82 -21.84
N ASN A 81 7.68 -15.90 -20.52
CA ASN A 81 7.01 -16.97 -19.81
C ASN A 81 6.03 -16.34 -18.80
N PRO A 82 4.71 -16.46 -19.02
CA PRO A 82 3.71 -15.87 -18.13
C PRO A 82 3.69 -16.50 -16.73
N LEU A 83 4.35 -17.66 -16.53
CA LEU A 83 4.50 -18.32 -15.24
C LEU A 83 5.80 -17.92 -14.51
N ALA A 84 6.65 -17.09 -15.12
CA ALA A 84 7.88 -16.65 -14.48
C ALA A 84 7.57 -15.69 -13.32
N ASP A 85 8.19 -15.99 -12.18
CA ASP A 85 8.03 -15.24 -10.95
C ASP A 85 9.37 -14.58 -10.53
N PRO A 86 9.36 -13.29 -10.11
CA PRO A 86 10.57 -12.57 -9.68
C PRO A 86 11.37 -13.27 -8.56
N PHE A 87 10.70 -14.05 -7.72
CA PHE A 87 11.29 -14.74 -6.57
C PHE A 87 12.28 -15.84 -6.98
N VAL A 88 12.22 -16.34 -8.21
CA VAL A 88 13.09 -17.42 -8.73
C VAL A 88 14.54 -16.97 -8.90
N LEU A 89 14.81 -15.68 -9.06
CA LEU A 89 16.16 -15.13 -9.29
C LEU A 89 16.95 -14.83 -8.01
N GLY A 90 16.42 -15.19 -6.83
CA GLY A 90 17.14 -15.05 -5.55
C GLY A 90 17.14 -13.64 -4.96
N VAL A 91 16.47 -12.66 -5.59
CA VAL A 91 16.39 -11.27 -5.10
C VAL A 91 15.75 -11.20 -3.71
N SER A 92 14.70 -11.99 -3.44
CA SER A 92 14.07 -12.04 -2.12
C SER A 92 14.95 -12.69 -1.06
N SER A 93 15.68 -13.76 -1.40
CA SER A 93 16.64 -14.39 -0.48
C SER A 93 17.80 -13.44 -0.14
N GLY A 94 18.29 -12.68 -1.12
CA GLY A 94 19.30 -11.65 -0.90
C GLY A 94 18.79 -10.50 -0.02
N ALA A 95 17.57 -10.02 -0.25
CA ALA A 95 16.94 -9.01 0.60
C ALA A 95 16.73 -9.51 2.04
N ALA A 96 16.29 -10.76 2.21
CA ALA A 96 16.12 -11.38 3.53
C ALA A 96 17.46 -11.53 4.26
N PHE A 97 18.49 -12.01 3.58
CA PHE A 97 19.85 -12.07 4.13
C PHE A 97 20.36 -10.68 4.56
N GLY A 98 20.21 -9.67 3.70
CA GLY A 98 20.61 -8.30 4.01
C GLY A 98 19.83 -7.72 5.20
N ALA A 99 18.53 -8.01 5.31
CA ALA A 99 17.73 -7.61 6.45
C ALA A 99 18.22 -8.26 7.75
N VAL A 100 18.53 -9.56 7.74
CA VAL A 100 19.08 -10.26 8.92
C VAL A 100 20.43 -9.67 9.32
N VAL A 101 21.32 -9.44 8.35
CA VAL A 101 22.63 -8.82 8.62
C VAL A 101 22.49 -7.41 9.18
N GLY A 102 21.56 -6.59 8.68
CA GLY A 102 21.35 -5.23 9.18
C GLY A 102 20.60 -5.12 10.52
N ILE A 103 19.97 -6.22 10.97
CA ILE A 103 19.35 -6.31 12.30
C ILE A 103 20.38 -6.61 13.39
N ILE A 104 21.43 -7.38 13.05
CA ILE A 104 22.54 -7.73 13.95
C ILE A 104 23.50 -6.54 14.06
#